data_AF-A0A857V835-F1
#
_entry.id   AF-A0A857V835-F1
#
_cell.length_a   1.000
_cell.length_b   1.000
_cell.length_c   1.000
_cell.angle_alpha   90.00
_cell.angle_beta   90.00
_cell.angle_gamma   90.00
#
_symmetry.space_group_name_H-M   'P 1'
#
loop_
_entity.id
_entity.type
_entity.pdbx_description
1 polymer ?
#
loop_
_entity_poly.entity_id
_entity_poly.type
_entity_poly.pdbx_seq_one_letter_code
_entity_poly.pdbx_strand_id
1 'polypeptide(L)'
;MSELCSSRSEQPEPSTPQKFEKTIDLERPSLEFPFQLALEEYFQADGVGEREDLIEHAKRTMELVEEFAGLKLPPEALYAVLLHDVVDRFHNRDSQKCTPERRQAAGLALADVFTNPETGVTCAQGSYVASLLADFIATEKASAHHRVRVATTIPEDIREIITDHYQESVPAEAWRQIEPFVDVEQMAEFLDKTNIEAVIIKACELLDNMCYPSSSRESAKLQDVLEAESFYAPLCEVMGFDGLAASLRSQAHIIRLEGQGKRKLIEEIREQYEKTRHVGVRNLVNTIFGTEQVETEAVVGLRSEASCHNRSVHIGDFVAQNGKAVYGKYRLKTVGSWAAKVHEAHQNDKPEYTPMDVLGLTVISKNVKAQARDFVEFLQRRIDMNPAFQLKKAASKSSAICVHGTVDYVTTVRREMEQRGFDTERCEFVVQDAESVQQRGQKYQVSKTTFLMDYPGLDKGVPVEVQFVTEDERRRSRTGEVAHIIYKYIRQLERQRPVSDEDKHAIAQTMSQLLKQIHQRRDYASHDLEVNERSTPARDALLEDLYHFLCHELA
;
A
#
# COMPACT_ATOMS: atom_id res chain seq x y z
N MET A 1 48.76 -14.77 17.06
CA MET A 1 49.71 -15.84 16.72
C MET A 1 48.97 -16.80 15.80
N SER A 2 48.59 -16.32 14.61
CA SER A 2 49.38 -16.48 13.37
C SER A 2 49.32 -17.93 12.93
N GLU A 3 48.95 -18.30 11.72
CA GLU A 3 48.64 -17.64 10.45
C GLU A 3 48.25 -18.84 9.57
N LEU A 4 47.31 -18.68 8.64
CA LEU A 4 47.40 -19.28 7.30
C LEU A 4 46.19 -18.79 6.50
N CYS A 5 46.35 -17.58 5.97
CA CYS A 5 45.66 -17.13 4.77
C CYS A 5 46.17 -17.94 3.58
N SER A 6 45.23 -18.43 2.76
CA SER A 6 45.46 -18.65 1.33
C SER A 6 44.36 -17.92 0.59
N SER A 7 44.74 -16.77 0.06
CA SER A 7 44.03 -15.87 -0.83
C SER A 7 43.27 -16.59 -1.96
N ARG A 8 41.94 -16.42 -2.00
CA ARG A 8 41.17 -16.41 -3.25
C ARG A 8 40.67 -15.00 -3.46
N SER A 9 41.15 -14.42 -4.56
CA SER A 9 40.69 -13.17 -5.14
C SER A 9 39.17 -13.16 -5.28
N GLU A 10 38.49 -12.30 -4.52
CA GLU A 10 37.13 -11.89 -4.80
C GLU A 10 37.15 -11.08 -6.10
N GLN A 11 36.85 -11.75 -7.20
CA GLN A 11 36.39 -11.05 -8.40
C GLN A 11 34.99 -10.49 -8.08
N PRO A 12 34.71 -9.21 -8.40
CA PRO A 12 33.36 -8.68 -8.29
C PRO A 12 32.48 -9.46 -9.26
N GLU A 13 31.53 -10.22 -8.73
CA GLU A 13 30.50 -10.85 -9.56
C GLU A 13 29.79 -9.74 -10.36
N PRO A 14 29.61 -9.93 -11.69
CA PRO A 14 28.92 -8.96 -12.51
C PRO A 14 27.46 -8.87 -12.03
N SER A 15 27.08 -7.67 -11.60
CA SER A 15 25.71 -7.28 -11.28
C SER A 15 24.73 -7.81 -12.33
N THR A 16 24.00 -8.88 -12.00
CA THR A 16 22.93 -9.43 -12.81
C THR A 16 21.89 -8.33 -13.00
N PRO A 17 21.53 -7.93 -14.23
CA PRO A 17 20.39 -7.04 -14.43
C PRO A 17 19.15 -7.71 -13.81
N GLN A 18 18.34 -6.93 -13.07
CA GLN A 18 17.02 -7.37 -12.62
C GLN A 18 16.24 -7.83 -13.84
N LYS A 19 16.28 -9.15 -14.09
CA LYS A 19 15.34 -9.81 -14.98
C LYS A 19 13.97 -9.57 -14.36
N PHE A 20 12.95 -9.39 -15.20
CA PHE A 20 11.57 -9.72 -14.85
C PHE A 20 11.62 -10.89 -13.88
N GLU A 21 11.14 -10.70 -12.65
CA GLU A 21 10.84 -11.85 -11.81
C GLU A 21 9.87 -12.65 -12.68
N LYS A 22 10.32 -13.79 -13.21
CA LYS A 22 9.45 -14.67 -13.95
C LYS A 22 8.43 -15.13 -12.92
N THR A 23 7.31 -14.44 -12.85
CA THR A 23 6.13 -14.86 -12.13
C THR A 23 5.82 -16.23 -12.68
N ILE A 24 6.04 -17.24 -11.85
CA ILE A 24 5.68 -18.61 -12.20
C ILE A 24 4.18 -18.55 -12.41
N ASP A 25 3.75 -18.86 -13.62
CA ASP A 25 2.34 -19.01 -13.98
C ASP A 25 1.82 -20.25 -13.26
N LEU A 26 1.61 -20.12 -11.94
CA LEU A 26 0.95 -21.12 -11.13
C LEU A 26 -0.54 -20.89 -11.34
N GLU A 27 -1.11 -21.58 -12.32
CA GLU A 27 -2.53 -21.89 -12.30
C GLU A 27 -2.82 -22.60 -10.97
N ARG A 28 -3.28 -21.84 -9.97
CA ARG A 28 -3.74 -22.41 -8.70
C ARG A 28 -5.06 -23.12 -8.98
N PRO A 29 -5.23 -24.39 -8.54
CA PRO A 29 -6.51 -25.08 -8.64
C PRO A 29 -7.63 -24.28 -7.97
N SER A 30 -8.87 -24.49 -8.42
CA SER A 30 -10.08 -23.99 -7.74
C SER A 30 -10.01 -24.33 -6.25
N LEU A 31 -10.20 -23.34 -5.38
CA LEU A 31 -10.13 -23.52 -3.94
C LEU A 31 -11.31 -24.38 -3.43
N GLU A 32 -11.10 -25.69 -3.37
CA GLU A 32 -11.72 -26.52 -2.35
C GLU A 32 -10.92 -26.31 -1.06
N PHE A 33 -11.56 -25.78 -0.02
CA PHE A 33 -10.90 -25.58 1.28
C PHE A 33 -11.15 -26.80 2.17
N PRO A 34 -10.17 -27.24 2.97
CA PRO A 34 -10.26 -28.53 3.63
C PRO A 34 -11.35 -28.66 4.71
N PHE A 35 -11.92 -27.53 5.16
CA PHE A 35 -12.93 -27.45 6.21
C PHE A 35 -14.19 -26.69 5.76
N GLN A 36 -14.50 -26.73 4.47
CA GLN A 36 -15.66 -26.03 3.90
C GLN A 36 -16.98 -26.39 4.62
N LEU A 37 -17.21 -27.68 4.91
CA LEU A 37 -18.43 -28.13 5.60
C LEU A 37 -18.55 -27.52 7.01
N ALA A 38 -17.47 -27.49 7.79
CA ALA A 38 -17.47 -26.90 9.14
C ALA A 38 -17.86 -25.43 9.13
N LEU A 39 -17.38 -24.68 8.12
CA LEU A 39 -17.75 -23.29 7.93
C LEU A 39 -19.19 -23.13 7.46
N GLU A 40 -19.64 -23.94 6.50
CA GLU A 40 -21.04 -23.91 6.04
C GLU A 40 -22.01 -24.19 7.18
N GLU A 41 -21.71 -25.18 8.03
CA GLU A 41 -22.51 -25.49 9.23
C GLU A 41 -22.50 -24.34 10.25
N TYR A 42 -21.32 -23.75 10.52
CA TYR A 42 -21.20 -22.58 11.38
C TYR A 42 -22.05 -21.40 10.88
N PHE A 43 -22.01 -21.15 9.57
CA PHE A 43 -22.75 -20.06 8.95
C PHE A 43 -24.26 -20.31 8.83
N GLN A 44 -24.70 -21.57 8.76
CA GLN A 44 -26.12 -21.96 8.69
C GLN A 44 -26.80 -22.03 10.06
N ALA A 45 -26.07 -22.20 11.15
CA ALA A 45 -26.65 -22.24 12.49
C ALA A 45 -27.23 -20.86 12.90
N ASP A 46 -28.38 -20.86 13.60
CA ASP A 46 -29.15 -19.69 14.10
C ASP A 46 -28.33 -18.65 14.91
N GLY A 47 -27.04 -18.90 15.20
CA GLY A 47 -26.11 -18.01 15.90
C GLY A 47 -25.60 -16.81 15.09
N VAL A 48 -25.94 -16.69 13.80
CA VAL A 48 -25.35 -15.72 12.85
C VAL A 48 -26.31 -14.55 12.49
N GLY A 49 -27.31 -14.25 13.32
CA GLY A 49 -28.21 -13.09 13.12
C GLY A 49 -27.55 -11.70 13.25
N GLU A 50 -26.22 -11.60 13.27
CA GLU A 50 -25.46 -10.34 13.43
C GLU A 50 -25.19 -9.64 12.08
N ARG A 51 -24.90 -10.43 11.04
CA ARG A 51 -24.46 -9.95 9.73
C ARG A 51 -24.98 -10.90 8.66
N GLU A 52 -25.90 -10.42 7.83
CA GLU A 52 -26.52 -11.23 6.77
C GLU A 52 -25.54 -11.65 5.67
N ASP A 53 -24.41 -10.93 5.53
CA ASP A 53 -23.40 -11.16 4.49
C ASP A 53 -22.09 -11.78 5.01
N LEU A 54 -22.12 -12.54 6.12
CA LEU A 54 -20.91 -13.06 6.76
C LEU A 54 -20.07 -13.96 5.84
N ILE A 55 -20.72 -14.84 5.07
CA ILE A 55 -20.04 -15.72 4.08
C ILE A 55 -19.45 -14.87 2.96
N GLU A 56 -20.23 -13.93 2.45
CA GLU A 56 -19.84 -13.03 1.37
C GLU A 56 -18.67 -12.13 1.81
N HIS A 57 -18.66 -11.66 3.06
CA HIS A 57 -17.58 -10.89 3.64
C HIS A 57 -16.26 -11.67 3.67
N ALA A 58 -16.29 -12.92 4.13
CA ALA A 58 -15.11 -13.79 4.12
C ALA A 58 -14.61 -14.04 2.68
N LYS A 59 -15.53 -14.29 1.74
CA LYS A 59 -15.19 -14.49 0.32
C LYS A 59 -14.58 -13.23 -0.32
N ARG A 60 -15.18 -12.06 -0.13
CA ARG A 60 -14.64 -10.79 -0.65
C ARG A 60 -13.28 -10.46 -0.03
N THR A 61 -13.12 -10.69 1.27
CA THR A 61 -11.82 -10.50 1.95
C THR A 61 -10.76 -11.42 1.36
N MET A 62 -11.09 -12.69 1.11
CA MET A 62 -10.18 -13.63 0.45
C MET A 62 -9.81 -13.16 -0.97
N GLU A 63 -10.78 -12.71 -1.77
CA GLU A 63 -10.51 -12.15 -3.11
C GLU A 63 -9.57 -10.94 -3.05
N LEU A 64 -9.70 -10.08 -2.02
CA LEU A 64 -8.78 -8.96 -1.80
C LEU A 64 -7.38 -9.44 -1.40
N VAL A 65 -7.27 -10.46 -0.53
CA VAL A 65 -5.97 -11.02 -0.15
C VAL A 65 -5.27 -11.66 -1.35
N GLU A 66 -6.01 -12.38 -2.19
CA GLU A 66 -5.49 -12.91 -3.46
C GLU A 66 -5.06 -11.80 -4.41
N GLU A 67 -5.86 -10.73 -4.52
CA GLU A 67 -5.54 -9.57 -5.34
C GLU A 67 -4.26 -8.87 -4.84
N PHE A 68 -4.11 -8.59 -3.55
CA PHE A 68 -2.99 -7.77 -3.07
C PHE A 68 -1.74 -8.53 -2.66
N ALA A 69 -1.89 -9.79 -2.26
CA ALA A 69 -0.82 -10.55 -1.62
C ALA A 69 -0.78 -12.04 -2.00
N GLY A 70 -1.64 -12.53 -2.89
CA GLY A 70 -1.77 -13.98 -3.17
C GLY A 70 -0.48 -14.68 -3.60
N LEU A 71 0.41 -13.99 -4.31
CA LEU A 71 1.74 -14.49 -4.73
C LEU A 71 2.82 -14.35 -3.63
N LYS A 72 2.51 -13.66 -2.54
CA LYS A 72 3.42 -13.36 -1.43
C LYS A 72 3.05 -14.07 -0.13
N LEU A 73 1.96 -14.84 -0.12
CA LEU A 73 1.46 -15.59 1.03
C LEU A 73 1.34 -17.08 0.70
N PRO A 74 1.62 -17.98 1.65
CA PRO A 74 1.34 -19.40 1.46
C PRO A 74 -0.16 -19.62 1.29
N PRO A 75 -0.59 -20.67 0.56
CA PRO A 75 -2.01 -20.99 0.37
C PRO A 75 -2.80 -21.05 1.69
N GLU A 76 -2.18 -21.56 2.75
CA GLU A 76 -2.73 -21.70 4.09
C GLU A 76 -3.10 -20.36 4.75
N ALA A 77 -2.51 -19.25 4.31
CA ALA A 77 -2.92 -17.93 4.77
C ALA A 77 -4.39 -17.65 4.39
N LEU A 78 -4.86 -18.17 3.25
CA LEU A 78 -6.26 -18.06 2.82
C LEU A 78 -7.20 -18.88 3.71
N TYR A 79 -6.71 -19.96 4.32
CA TYR A 79 -7.48 -20.72 5.32
C TYR A 79 -7.75 -19.87 6.55
N ALA A 80 -6.74 -19.14 7.02
CA ALA A 80 -6.92 -18.19 8.13
C ALA A 80 -7.93 -17.09 7.77
N VAL A 81 -7.90 -16.57 6.53
CA VAL A 81 -8.89 -15.56 6.08
C VAL A 81 -10.32 -16.04 6.29
N LEU A 82 -10.65 -17.30 5.99
CA LEU A 82 -12.02 -17.79 6.15
C LEU A 82 -12.47 -17.91 7.62
N LEU A 83 -11.52 -17.94 8.55
CA LEU A 83 -11.74 -18.14 9.98
C LEU A 83 -11.63 -16.86 10.81
N HIS A 84 -11.35 -15.71 10.18
CA HIS A 84 -11.09 -14.44 10.89
C HIS A 84 -12.25 -14.02 11.80
N ASP A 85 -13.48 -14.12 11.31
CA ASP A 85 -14.70 -13.80 12.06
C ASP A 85 -15.03 -14.86 13.14
N VAL A 86 -14.64 -16.11 12.89
CA VAL A 86 -14.86 -17.23 13.81
C VAL A 86 -13.97 -17.07 15.04
N VAL A 87 -12.67 -16.80 14.85
CA VAL A 87 -11.74 -16.64 15.97
C VAL A 87 -12.08 -15.41 16.83
N ASP A 88 -12.56 -14.31 16.24
CA ASP A 88 -12.99 -13.13 17.02
C ASP A 88 -14.13 -13.50 17.99
N ARG A 89 -15.14 -14.22 17.49
CA ARG A 89 -16.30 -14.67 18.28
C ARG A 89 -15.95 -15.73 19.31
N PHE A 90 -14.86 -16.46 19.11
CA PHE A 90 -14.36 -17.44 20.06
C PHE A 90 -13.49 -16.79 21.15
N HIS A 91 -12.36 -16.17 20.77
CA HIS A 91 -11.27 -15.84 21.70
C HIS A 91 -11.22 -14.36 22.12
N ASN A 92 -11.79 -13.43 21.34
CA ASN A 92 -11.73 -12.01 21.66
C ASN A 92 -12.79 -11.61 22.70
N ARG A 93 -12.50 -11.84 23.98
CA ARG A 93 -13.42 -11.56 25.10
C ARG A 93 -13.82 -10.09 25.25
N ASP A 94 -13.03 -9.18 24.69
CA ASP A 94 -13.31 -7.74 24.70
C ASP A 94 -14.27 -7.34 23.56
N SER A 95 -14.50 -8.22 22.59
CA SER A 95 -15.44 -8.01 21.48
C SER A 95 -16.87 -8.21 21.94
N GLN A 96 -17.74 -7.26 21.61
CA GLN A 96 -19.20 -7.42 21.79
C GLN A 96 -19.78 -8.57 20.97
N LYS A 97 -19.01 -9.09 20.00
CA LYS A 97 -19.39 -10.23 19.16
C LYS A 97 -19.19 -11.58 19.88
N CYS A 98 -18.34 -11.64 20.92
CA CYS A 98 -18.05 -12.85 21.69
C CYS A 98 -19.14 -13.09 22.77
N THR A 99 -20.37 -13.39 22.35
CA THR A 99 -21.43 -13.82 23.27
C THR A 99 -21.27 -15.31 23.61
N PRO A 100 -21.82 -15.82 24.74
CA PRO A 100 -21.71 -17.24 25.10
C PRO A 100 -22.16 -18.20 23.98
N GLU A 101 -23.28 -17.92 23.32
CA GLU A 101 -23.84 -18.74 22.26
C GLU A 101 -22.94 -18.73 21.01
N ARG A 102 -22.45 -17.55 20.62
CA ARG A 102 -21.57 -17.38 19.46
C ARG A 102 -20.21 -18.00 19.69
N ARG A 103 -19.68 -17.86 20.91
CA ARG A 103 -18.44 -18.53 21.31
C ARG A 103 -18.59 -20.03 21.23
N GLN A 104 -19.71 -20.60 21.69
CA GLN A 104 -19.93 -22.04 21.61
C GLN A 104 -19.93 -22.52 20.15
N ALA A 105 -20.68 -21.86 19.27
CA ALA A 105 -20.70 -22.18 17.84
C ALA A 105 -19.32 -22.02 17.18
N ALA A 106 -18.60 -20.93 17.49
CA ALA A 106 -17.28 -20.67 16.93
C ALA A 106 -16.23 -21.67 17.45
N GLY A 107 -16.31 -22.04 18.73
CA GLY A 107 -15.45 -23.05 19.33
C GLY A 107 -15.64 -24.43 18.71
N LEU A 108 -16.89 -24.81 18.40
CA LEU A 108 -17.19 -26.06 17.67
C LEU A 108 -16.57 -26.04 16.26
N ALA A 109 -16.72 -24.94 15.52
CA ALA A 109 -16.14 -24.80 14.19
C ALA A 109 -14.60 -24.87 14.21
N LEU A 110 -13.95 -24.15 15.15
CA LEU A 110 -12.49 -24.21 15.30
C LEU A 110 -12.01 -25.59 15.75
N ALA A 111 -12.75 -26.25 16.66
CA ALA A 111 -12.44 -27.61 17.08
C ALA A 111 -12.46 -28.58 15.89
N ASP A 112 -13.49 -28.52 15.03
CA ASP A 112 -13.56 -29.36 13.85
C ASP A 112 -12.36 -29.10 12.92
N VAL A 113 -12.07 -27.83 12.61
CA VAL A 113 -10.91 -27.43 11.77
C VAL A 113 -9.59 -28.01 12.28
N PHE A 114 -9.33 -27.96 13.59
CA PHE A 114 -8.04 -28.34 14.17
C PHE A 114 -7.94 -29.82 14.60
N THR A 115 -9.06 -30.53 14.73
CA THR A 115 -9.07 -31.90 15.28
C THR A 115 -9.66 -32.95 14.36
N ASN A 116 -10.47 -32.56 13.36
CA ASN A 116 -11.09 -33.50 12.44
C ASN A 116 -10.06 -34.00 11.40
N PRO A 117 -9.72 -35.30 11.40
CA PRO A 117 -8.73 -35.86 10.48
C PRO A 117 -9.21 -35.84 9.02
N GLU A 118 -10.52 -35.76 8.76
CA GLU A 118 -11.08 -35.71 7.41
C GLU A 118 -10.79 -34.38 6.70
N THR A 119 -10.47 -33.33 7.46
CA THR A 119 -10.03 -32.05 6.88
C THR A 119 -8.66 -32.17 6.21
N GLY A 120 -7.83 -33.16 6.55
CA GLY A 120 -6.49 -33.30 5.97
C GLY A 120 -5.51 -32.17 6.32
N VAL A 121 -5.84 -31.26 7.24
CA VAL A 121 -4.94 -30.22 7.74
C VAL A 121 -3.82 -30.86 8.57
N THR A 122 -2.57 -30.65 8.16
CA THR A 122 -1.41 -31.16 8.90
C THR A 122 -1.12 -30.33 10.15
N CYS A 123 -0.38 -30.88 11.12
CA CYS A 123 0.00 -30.14 12.33
C CYS A 123 0.77 -28.84 12.03
N ALA A 124 1.62 -28.82 10.99
CA ALA A 124 2.36 -27.62 10.58
C ALA A 124 1.41 -26.53 10.05
N GLN A 125 0.47 -26.92 9.17
CA GLN A 125 -0.55 -26.01 8.63
C GLN A 125 -1.47 -25.50 9.75
N GLY A 126 -1.92 -26.39 10.64
CA GLY A 126 -2.73 -26.02 11.80
C GLY A 126 -2.01 -25.04 12.73
N SER A 127 -0.73 -25.29 13.04
CA SER A 127 0.07 -24.36 13.85
C SER A 127 0.26 -23.02 13.17
N TYR A 128 0.47 -23.00 11.85
CA TYR A 128 0.59 -21.77 11.08
C TYR A 128 -0.71 -20.96 11.10
N VAL A 129 -1.84 -21.60 10.79
CA VAL A 129 -3.17 -20.98 10.81
C VAL A 129 -3.48 -20.44 12.20
N ALA A 130 -3.27 -21.22 13.26
CA ALA A 130 -3.50 -20.78 14.64
C ALA A 130 -2.67 -19.53 15.01
N SER A 131 -1.42 -19.43 14.55
CA SER A 131 -0.60 -18.23 14.76
C SER A 131 -1.22 -17.00 14.09
N LEU A 132 -1.70 -17.13 12.85
CA LEU A 132 -2.36 -16.03 12.15
C LEU A 132 -3.67 -15.61 12.83
N LEU A 133 -4.47 -16.58 13.26
CA LEU A 133 -5.74 -16.32 13.96
C LEU A 133 -5.54 -15.57 15.28
N ALA A 134 -4.52 -15.93 16.05
CA ALA A 134 -4.17 -15.19 17.27
C ALA A 134 -3.72 -13.75 16.94
N ASP A 135 -2.93 -13.59 15.89
CA ASP A 135 -2.42 -12.28 15.46
C ASP A 135 -3.48 -11.38 14.81
N PHE A 136 -4.57 -11.93 14.27
CA PHE A 136 -5.72 -11.13 13.84
C PHE A 136 -6.30 -10.33 15.01
N ILE A 137 -6.51 -10.99 16.16
CA ILE A 137 -7.02 -10.34 17.37
C ILE A 137 -6.01 -9.33 17.90
N ALA A 138 -4.71 -9.67 17.90
CA ALA A 138 -3.65 -8.75 18.31
C ALA A 138 -3.61 -7.49 17.41
N THR A 139 -3.78 -7.67 16.10
CA THR A 139 -3.79 -6.58 15.11
C THR A 139 -4.99 -5.67 15.28
N GLU A 140 -6.19 -6.23 15.45
CA GLU A 140 -7.41 -5.45 15.69
C GLU A 140 -7.36 -4.66 17.00
N LYS A 141 -6.84 -5.29 18.07
CA LYS A 141 -6.56 -4.57 19.32
C LYS A 141 -5.56 -3.44 19.09
N ALA A 142 -4.46 -3.70 18.38
CA ALA A 142 -3.44 -2.67 18.11
C ALA A 142 -3.99 -1.49 17.31
N SER A 143 -4.83 -1.73 16.29
CA SER A 143 -5.45 -0.66 15.48
C SER A 143 -6.42 0.18 16.33
N ALA A 144 -7.25 -0.47 17.14
CA ALA A 144 -8.18 0.23 18.05
C ALA A 144 -7.44 1.10 19.08
N HIS A 145 -6.39 0.57 19.72
CA HIS A 145 -5.56 1.34 20.64
C HIS A 145 -4.84 2.51 19.94
N HIS A 146 -4.36 2.30 18.72
CA HIS A 146 -3.76 3.35 17.92
C HIS A 146 -4.76 4.47 17.61
N ARG A 147 -5.98 4.14 17.19
CA ARG A 147 -7.06 5.10 16.96
C ARG A 147 -7.34 5.96 18.19
N VAL A 148 -7.49 5.33 19.37
CA VAL A 148 -7.72 6.05 20.64
C VAL A 148 -6.56 6.99 20.95
N ARG A 149 -5.31 6.57 20.73
CA ARG A 149 -4.14 7.43 20.92
C ARG A 149 -4.16 8.62 19.96
N VAL A 150 -4.44 8.41 18.68
CA VAL A 150 -4.55 9.49 17.67
C VAL A 150 -5.66 10.48 18.06
N ALA A 151 -6.77 10.00 18.62
CA ALA A 151 -7.88 10.83 19.05
C ALA A 151 -7.54 11.82 20.19
N THR A 152 -6.44 11.62 20.92
CA THR A 152 -5.96 12.61 21.91
C THR A 152 -5.51 13.93 21.29
N THR A 153 -5.13 13.90 20.00
CA THR A 153 -4.72 15.09 19.25
C THR A 153 -5.88 15.78 18.52
N ILE A 154 -7.09 15.23 18.65
CA ILE A 154 -8.33 15.69 18.01
C ILE A 154 -9.14 16.54 19.01
N PRO A 155 -9.86 17.59 18.54
CA PRO A 155 -10.81 18.35 19.37
C PRO A 155 -11.79 17.46 20.14
N GLU A 156 -12.13 17.85 21.37
CA GLU A 156 -12.92 17.04 22.31
C GLU A 156 -14.30 16.67 21.76
N ASP A 157 -14.95 17.60 21.05
CA ASP A 157 -16.25 17.45 20.40
C ASP A 157 -16.26 16.37 19.30
N ILE A 158 -15.10 16.08 18.71
CA ILE A 158 -14.92 15.02 17.71
C ILE A 158 -14.37 13.74 18.35
N ARG A 159 -13.69 13.85 19.50
CA ARG A 159 -13.08 12.70 20.20
C ARG A 159 -14.11 11.65 20.57
N GLU A 160 -15.22 12.03 21.21
CA GLU A 160 -16.28 11.10 21.64
C GLU A 160 -16.87 10.31 20.44
N ILE A 161 -16.92 10.93 19.26
CA ILE A 161 -17.40 10.29 18.03
C ILE A 161 -16.46 9.14 17.61
N ILE A 162 -15.16 9.30 17.84
CA ILE A 162 -14.10 8.41 17.37
C ILE A 162 -13.76 7.34 18.41
N THR A 163 -13.82 7.67 19.70
CA THR A 163 -13.44 6.78 20.79
C THR A 163 -14.58 5.89 21.28
N ASP A 164 -15.82 6.36 21.18
CA ASP A 164 -16.96 5.71 21.82
C ASP A 164 -18.01 5.20 20.82
N HIS A 165 -19.07 4.59 21.36
CA HIS A 165 -20.18 4.04 20.61
C HIS A 165 -21.22 5.12 20.22
N TYR A 166 -20.75 6.22 19.62
CA TYR A 166 -21.55 7.40 19.31
C TYR A 166 -22.71 7.10 18.33
N GLN A 167 -23.96 7.31 18.76
CA GLN A 167 -25.17 6.93 18.00
C GLN A 167 -25.75 8.04 17.11
N GLU A 168 -25.35 9.29 17.34
CA GLU A 168 -25.94 10.42 16.62
C GLU A 168 -25.26 10.64 15.26
N SER A 169 -25.75 11.63 14.51
CA SER A 169 -25.17 12.01 13.22
C SER A 169 -23.75 12.56 13.40
N VAL A 170 -22.84 12.18 12.52
CA VAL A 170 -21.46 12.67 12.52
C VAL A 170 -21.39 13.99 11.74
N PRO A 171 -20.94 15.09 12.35
CA PRO A 171 -20.97 16.38 11.70
C PRO A 171 -19.90 16.51 10.62
N ALA A 172 -20.11 17.40 9.64
CA ALA A 172 -19.27 17.54 8.45
C ALA A 172 -17.78 17.82 8.76
N GLU A 173 -17.51 18.51 9.87
CA GLU A 173 -16.18 18.80 10.40
C GLU A 173 -15.42 17.54 10.85
N ALA A 174 -16.11 16.55 11.43
CA ALA A 174 -15.49 15.28 11.85
C ALA A 174 -15.06 14.43 10.64
N TRP A 175 -15.75 14.60 9.51
CA TRP A 175 -15.39 13.96 8.23
C TRP A 175 -14.21 14.62 7.53
N ARG A 176 -13.85 15.87 7.87
CA ARG A 176 -12.67 16.52 7.29
C ARG A 176 -11.44 15.72 7.63
N GLN A 177 -10.50 15.66 6.69
CA GLN A 177 -9.29 14.89 6.87
C GLN A 177 -8.48 15.48 8.03
N ILE A 178 -8.40 14.71 9.11
CA ILE A 178 -7.41 14.90 10.16
C ILE A 178 -6.20 14.14 9.65
N GLU A 179 -5.07 14.83 9.40
CA GLU A 179 -3.87 14.13 8.97
C GLU A 179 -3.45 13.17 10.09
N PRO A 180 -3.54 11.85 9.88
CA PRO A 180 -3.28 10.93 10.96
C PRO A 180 -1.79 10.88 11.24
N PHE A 181 -1.46 10.89 12.53
CA PHE A 181 -0.08 10.75 12.98
C PHE A 181 0.42 9.34 12.66
N VAL A 182 1.44 9.24 11.81
CA VAL A 182 2.09 7.97 11.52
C VAL A 182 3.13 7.76 12.63
N ASP A 183 3.00 6.70 13.42
CA ASP A 183 3.95 6.37 14.47
C ASP A 183 4.81 5.17 14.05
N VAL A 184 5.93 5.44 13.40
CA VAL A 184 6.74 4.38 12.78
C VAL A 184 7.46 3.53 13.82
N GLU A 185 7.83 4.08 14.97
CA GLU A 185 8.42 3.30 16.07
C GLU A 185 7.40 2.30 16.64
N GLN A 186 6.16 2.75 16.87
CA GLN A 186 5.12 1.84 17.30
C GLN A 186 4.79 0.78 16.23
N MET A 187 4.74 1.18 14.96
CA MET A 187 4.54 0.25 13.84
C MET A 187 5.67 -0.78 13.76
N ALA A 188 6.91 -0.37 14.02
CA ALA A 188 8.08 -1.24 14.08
C ALA A 188 7.93 -2.31 15.16
N GLU A 189 7.65 -1.85 16.39
CA GLU A 189 7.51 -2.72 17.55
C GLU A 189 6.36 -3.70 17.36
N PHE A 190 5.26 -3.24 16.76
CA PHE A 190 4.12 -4.08 16.44
C PHE A 190 4.49 -5.13 15.39
N LEU A 191 5.08 -4.72 14.26
CA LEU A 191 5.47 -5.66 13.20
C LEU A 191 6.52 -6.67 13.70
N ASP A 192 7.39 -6.29 14.63
CA ASP A 192 8.37 -7.18 15.27
C ASP A 192 7.74 -8.34 16.05
N LYS A 193 6.53 -8.15 16.60
CA LYS A 193 5.84 -9.16 17.44
C LYS A 193 4.74 -9.93 16.71
N THR A 194 4.32 -9.45 15.54
CA THR A 194 3.18 -9.98 14.78
C THR A 194 3.65 -10.60 13.45
N ASN A 195 2.89 -11.56 12.94
CA ASN A 195 3.01 -12.07 11.57
C ASN A 195 2.55 -11.00 10.56
N ILE A 196 3.34 -10.77 9.51
CA ILE A 196 3.05 -9.74 8.50
C ILE A 196 1.79 -10.10 7.70
N GLU A 197 1.59 -11.39 7.48
CA GLU A 197 0.44 -12.02 6.85
C GLU A 197 -0.85 -11.64 7.58
N ALA A 198 -0.82 -11.62 8.92
CA ALA A 198 -1.97 -11.23 9.72
C ALA A 198 -2.35 -9.75 9.49
N VAL A 199 -1.35 -8.87 9.43
CA VAL A 199 -1.54 -7.44 9.16
C VAL A 199 -2.10 -7.20 7.76
N ILE A 200 -1.60 -7.93 6.75
CA ILE A 200 -2.09 -7.85 5.38
C ILE A 200 -3.55 -8.29 5.28
N ILE A 201 -3.89 -9.43 5.90
CA ILE A 201 -5.26 -9.98 5.88
C ILE A 201 -6.23 -9.02 6.58
N LYS A 202 -5.89 -8.51 7.78
CA LYS A 202 -6.73 -7.52 8.49
C LYS A 202 -6.84 -6.19 7.73
N ALA A 203 -5.81 -5.78 6.98
CA ALA A 203 -5.90 -4.62 6.09
C ALA A 203 -6.88 -4.86 4.93
N CYS A 204 -6.90 -6.06 4.34
CA CYS A 204 -7.91 -6.45 3.34
C CYS A 204 -9.32 -6.51 3.93
N GLU A 205 -9.48 -7.06 5.13
CA GLU A 205 -10.77 -7.10 5.84
C GLU A 205 -11.29 -5.68 6.12
N LEU A 206 -10.42 -4.77 6.59
CA LEU A 206 -10.80 -3.38 6.80
C LEU A 206 -11.21 -2.69 5.50
N LEU A 207 -10.51 -2.97 4.39
CA LEU A 207 -10.91 -2.46 3.08
C LEU A 207 -12.29 -2.97 2.67
N ASP A 208 -12.60 -4.25 2.92
CA ASP A 208 -13.94 -4.79 2.67
C ASP A 208 -14.97 -4.09 3.57
N ASN A 209 -14.71 -3.96 4.86
CA ASN A 209 -15.62 -3.29 5.80
C ASN A 209 -15.89 -1.83 5.43
N MET A 210 -14.91 -1.11 4.89
CA MET A 210 -15.14 0.25 4.37
C MET A 210 -15.96 0.27 3.06
N CYS A 211 -15.94 -0.79 2.26
CA CYS A 211 -16.77 -0.91 1.06
C CYS A 211 -18.18 -1.43 1.37
N TYR A 212 -18.28 -2.35 2.33
CA TYR A 212 -19.47 -3.10 2.72
C TYR A 212 -19.58 -3.10 4.26
N PRO A 213 -19.92 -1.96 4.87
CA PRO A 213 -19.90 -1.80 6.32
C PRO A 213 -20.97 -2.68 6.97
N SER A 214 -20.55 -3.41 8.02
CA SER A 214 -21.44 -4.22 8.86
C SER A 214 -22.37 -3.37 9.74
N SER A 215 -22.03 -2.10 9.94
CA SER A 215 -22.83 -1.15 10.73
C SER A 215 -23.31 0.03 9.89
N SER A 216 -24.57 0.41 10.07
CA SER A 216 -25.11 1.65 9.50
C SER A 216 -24.62 2.90 10.24
N ARG A 217 -24.04 2.74 11.44
CA ARG A 217 -23.57 3.81 12.31
C ARG A 217 -22.44 4.60 11.65
N GLU A 218 -22.65 5.90 11.47
CA GLU A 218 -21.69 6.79 10.82
C GLU A 218 -20.34 6.86 11.57
N SER A 219 -20.36 6.88 12.90
CA SER A 219 -19.14 6.89 13.71
C SER A 219 -18.32 5.60 13.56
N ALA A 220 -18.94 4.43 13.33
CA ALA A 220 -18.22 3.20 13.01
C ALA A 220 -17.45 3.32 11.69
N LYS A 221 -18.08 3.90 10.66
CA LYS A 221 -17.41 4.16 9.38
C LYS A 221 -16.26 5.14 9.53
N LEU A 222 -16.41 6.17 10.37
CA LEU A 222 -15.32 7.11 10.66
C LEU A 222 -14.17 6.44 11.43
N GLN A 223 -14.48 5.53 12.35
CA GLN A 223 -13.50 4.71 13.06
C GLN A 223 -12.66 3.88 12.08
N ASP A 224 -13.30 3.19 11.13
CA ASP A 224 -12.62 2.41 10.09
C ASP A 224 -11.73 3.28 9.19
N VAL A 225 -12.24 4.45 8.77
CA VAL A 225 -11.49 5.45 8.00
C VAL A 225 -10.21 5.86 8.72
N LEU A 226 -10.30 6.13 10.03
CA LEU A 226 -9.15 6.55 10.83
C LEU A 226 -8.13 5.43 10.99
N GLU A 227 -8.56 4.20 11.26
CA GLU A 227 -7.65 3.05 11.31
C GLU A 227 -6.97 2.80 9.96
N ALA A 228 -7.71 2.93 8.85
CA ALA A 228 -7.17 2.78 7.51
C ALA A 228 -6.08 3.82 7.22
N GLU A 229 -6.32 5.09 7.54
CA GLU A 229 -5.37 6.17 7.23
C GLU A 229 -4.17 6.23 8.18
N SER A 230 -4.37 5.90 9.47
CA SER A 230 -3.37 6.06 10.54
C SER A 230 -2.54 4.82 10.83
N PHE A 231 -3.13 3.63 10.65
CA PHE A 231 -2.52 2.37 11.06
C PHE A 231 -2.24 1.47 9.85
N TYR A 232 -3.28 0.99 9.18
CA TYR A 232 -3.14 -0.04 8.15
C TYR A 232 -2.45 0.45 6.87
N ALA A 233 -2.88 1.57 6.27
CA ALA A 233 -2.27 2.04 5.03
C ALA A 233 -0.78 2.42 5.20
N PRO A 234 -0.36 3.09 6.29
CA PRO A 234 1.07 3.26 6.58
C PRO A 234 1.83 1.94 6.73
N LEU A 235 1.29 0.95 7.47
CA LEU A 235 1.91 -0.38 7.58
C LEU A 235 2.05 -1.05 6.23
N CYS A 236 1.01 -1.04 5.40
CA CYS A 236 1.05 -1.59 4.04
C CYS A 236 2.11 -0.88 3.17
N GLU A 237 2.26 0.45 3.25
CA GLU A 237 3.29 1.21 2.52
C GLU A 237 4.71 0.83 2.99
N VAL A 238 4.91 0.71 4.30
CA VAL A 238 6.18 0.31 4.93
C VAL A 238 6.56 -1.13 4.54
N MET A 239 5.58 -2.02 4.43
CA MET A 239 5.77 -3.39 3.96
C MET A 239 5.89 -3.46 2.42
N GLY A 240 5.67 -2.38 1.69
CA GLY A 240 5.76 -2.34 0.22
C GLY A 240 4.54 -2.88 -0.52
N PHE A 241 3.40 -3.06 0.15
CA PHE A 241 2.08 -3.32 -0.42
C PHE A 241 1.41 -2.00 -0.87
N ASP A 242 2.09 -1.29 -1.77
CA ASP A 242 1.71 0.05 -2.25
C ASP A 242 0.28 0.08 -2.85
N GLY A 243 -0.15 -1.03 -3.46
CA GLY A 243 -1.50 -1.21 -3.99
C GLY A 243 -2.57 -1.19 -2.91
N LEU A 244 -2.44 -2.05 -1.89
CA LEU A 244 -3.38 -2.13 -0.77
C LEU A 244 -3.42 -0.82 0.02
N ALA A 245 -2.25 -0.21 0.27
CA ALA A 245 -2.15 1.10 0.90
C ALA A 245 -2.89 2.19 0.11
N ALA A 246 -2.83 2.15 -1.23
CA ALA A 246 -3.55 3.08 -2.08
C ALA A 246 -5.07 2.83 -2.09
N SER A 247 -5.51 1.58 -2.06
CA SER A 247 -6.93 1.21 -1.97
C SER A 247 -7.56 1.68 -0.66
N LEU A 248 -6.92 1.38 0.48
CA LEU A 248 -7.36 1.81 1.80
C LEU A 248 -7.55 3.34 1.85
N ARG A 249 -6.54 4.09 1.41
CA ARG A 249 -6.61 5.57 1.38
C ARG A 249 -7.66 6.08 0.40
N SER A 250 -7.81 5.45 -0.76
CA SER A 250 -8.84 5.82 -1.72
C SER A 250 -10.23 5.68 -1.11
N GLN A 251 -10.51 4.53 -0.48
CA GLN A 251 -11.83 4.29 0.11
C GLN A 251 -12.08 5.21 1.30
N ALA A 252 -11.07 5.42 2.16
CA ALA A 252 -11.14 6.38 3.25
C ALA A 252 -11.49 7.80 2.76
N HIS A 253 -10.83 8.27 1.69
CA HIS A 253 -11.12 9.56 1.08
C HIS A 253 -12.53 9.64 0.48
N ILE A 254 -13.02 8.58 -0.16
CA ILE A 254 -14.39 8.52 -0.69
C ILE A 254 -15.38 8.70 0.46
N ILE A 255 -15.28 7.91 1.52
CA ILE A 255 -16.18 7.99 2.69
C ILE A 255 -16.16 9.39 3.30
N ARG A 256 -14.97 9.99 3.51
CA ARG A 256 -14.86 11.36 4.04
C ARG A 256 -15.52 12.40 3.15
N LEU A 257 -15.36 12.29 1.83
CA LEU A 257 -15.97 13.21 0.87
C LEU A 257 -17.48 13.03 0.82
N GLU A 258 -17.99 11.81 0.92
CA GLU A 258 -19.43 11.54 1.03
C GLU A 258 -20.03 12.14 2.30
N GLY A 259 -19.37 11.98 3.46
CA GLY A 259 -19.76 12.61 4.73
C GLY A 259 -19.74 14.15 4.67
N GLN A 260 -18.94 14.73 3.77
CA GLN A 260 -18.93 16.18 3.47
C GLN A 260 -19.92 16.60 2.36
N GLY A 261 -20.77 15.68 1.88
CA GLY A 261 -21.74 15.96 0.83
C GLY A 261 -21.14 16.16 -0.58
N LYS A 262 -19.95 15.61 -0.84
CA LYS A 262 -19.19 15.79 -2.11
C LYS A 262 -19.35 14.65 -3.12
N ARG A 263 -20.50 13.97 -3.10
CA ARG A 263 -20.83 12.85 -4.02
C ARG A 263 -20.63 13.19 -5.50
N LYS A 264 -21.11 14.36 -5.94
CA LYS A 264 -20.95 14.81 -7.34
C LYS A 264 -19.49 14.88 -7.79
N LEU A 265 -18.61 15.40 -6.93
CA LEU A 265 -17.18 15.46 -7.24
C LEU A 265 -16.58 14.05 -7.38
N ILE A 266 -16.98 13.12 -6.51
CA ILE A 266 -16.53 11.72 -6.60
C ILE A 266 -17.00 11.10 -7.92
N GLU A 267 -18.25 11.30 -8.31
CA GLU A 267 -18.83 10.79 -9.56
C GLU A 267 -18.11 11.37 -10.80
N GLU A 268 -17.88 12.68 -10.84
CA GLU A 268 -17.16 13.35 -11.95
C GLU A 268 -15.71 12.85 -12.10
N ILE A 269 -15.02 12.62 -10.98
CA ILE A 269 -13.66 12.08 -10.98
C ILE A 269 -13.66 10.60 -11.37
N ARG A 270 -14.65 9.83 -10.88
CA ARG A 270 -14.81 8.42 -11.23
C ARG A 270 -15.07 8.25 -12.72
N GLU A 271 -15.91 9.07 -13.33
CA GLU A 271 -16.16 9.03 -14.78
C GLU A 271 -14.86 9.25 -15.58
N GLN A 272 -14.05 10.26 -15.20
CA GLN A 272 -12.78 10.54 -15.86
C GLN A 272 -11.75 9.42 -15.66
N TYR A 273 -11.69 8.88 -14.44
CA TYR A 273 -10.85 7.75 -14.11
C TYR A 273 -11.23 6.53 -14.96
N GLU A 274 -12.51 6.18 -15.02
CA GLU A 274 -12.99 5.04 -15.79
C GLU A 274 -12.71 5.22 -17.29
N LYS A 275 -12.96 6.40 -17.87
CA LYS A 275 -12.58 6.66 -19.27
C LYS A 275 -11.09 6.43 -19.52
N THR A 276 -10.23 6.96 -18.65
CA THR A 276 -8.77 6.77 -18.73
C THR A 276 -8.37 5.31 -18.57
N ARG A 277 -9.01 4.61 -17.63
CA ARG A 277 -8.81 3.20 -17.36
C ARG A 277 -9.18 2.32 -18.55
N HIS A 278 -10.30 2.59 -19.21
CA HIS A 278 -10.78 1.82 -20.37
C HIS A 278 -9.81 1.89 -21.56
N VAL A 279 -9.03 2.96 -21.69
CA VAL A 279 -7.94 3.03 -22.67
C VAL A 279 -6.87 1.96 -22.39
N GLY A 280 -6.63 1.63 -21.12
CA GLY A 280 -5.64 0.65 -20.68
C GLY A 280 -4.24 1.26 -20.53
N VAL A 281 -3.59 0.97 -19.40
CA VAL A 281 -2.27 1.56 -19.07
C VAL A 281 -1.22 1.22 -20.13
N ARG A 282 -1.23 0.00 -20.67
CA ARG A 282 -0.34 -0.41 -21.76
C ARG A 282 -0.42 0.54 -22.94
N ASN A 283 -1.62 0.88 -23.41
CA ASN A 283 -1.81 1.79 -24.54
C ASN A 283 -1.35 3.23 -24.21
N LEU A 284 -1.60 3.69 -22.98
CA LEU A 284 -1.10 4.99 -22.52
C LEU A 284 0.45 5.01 -22.52
N VAL A 285 1.10 3.96 -22.03
CA VAL A 285 2.56 3.80 -22.03
C VAL A 285 3.10 3.69 -23.46
N ASN A 286 2.43 2.95 -24.36
CA ASN A 286 2.75 2.87 -25.79
C ASN A 286 2.82 4.26 -26.41
N THR A 287 1.80 5.09 -26.18
CA THR A 287 1.74 6.46 -26.71
C THR A 287 2.89 7.30 -26.16
N ILE A 288 3.14 7.24 -24.84
CA ILE A 288 4.20 7.99 -24.17
C ILE A 288 5.59 7.66 -24.74
N PHE A 289 5.92 6.38 -24.86
CA PHE A 289 7.24 5.95 -25.35
C PHE A 289 7.32 5.78 -26.87
N GLY A 290 6.19 5.82 -27.58
CA GLY A 290 6.14 5.76 -29.05
C GLY A 290 6.49 4.41 -29.62
N THR A 291 6.07 3.33 -28.95
CA THR A 291 6.34 1.97 -29.38
C THR A 291 5.13 1.09 -29.12
N GLU A 292 4.89 0.15 -30.04
CA GLU A 292 3.87 -0.89 -29.89
C GLU A 292 4.39 -2.10 -29.09
N GLN A 293 5.71 -2.18 -28.91
CA GLN A 293 6.39 -3.23 -28.15
C GLN A 293 6.50 -2.82 -26.68
N VAL A 294 5.37 -2.76 -25.99
CA VAL A 294 5.31 -2.61 -24.53
C VAL A 294 4.66 -3.83 -23.92
N GLU A 295 5.30 -4.32 -22.87
CA GLU A 295 4.78 -5.31 -21.95
C GLU A 295 4.49 -4.61 -20.62
N THR A 296 3.31 -4.85 -20.05
CA THR A 296 2.96 -4.39 -18.72
C THR A 296 2.67 -5.57 -17.82
N GLU A 297 3.22 -5.54 -16.61
CA GLU A 297 2.97 -6.54 -15.58
C GLU A 297 2.45 -5.83 -14.35
N ALA A 298 1.25 -6.18 -13.91
CA ALA A 298 0.68 -5.56 -12.74
C ALA A 298 1.20 -6.23 -11.47
N VAL A 299 1.58 -5.42 -10.47
CA VAL A 299 2.15 -5.89 -9.19
C VAL A 299 1.07 -6.33 -8.20
N VAL A 300 -0.20 -6.10 -8.55
CA VAL A 300 -1.38 -6.53 -7.79
C VAL A 300 -2.09 -7.60 -8.62
N GLY A 301 -2.36 -8.78 -8.05
CA GLY A 301 -3.31 -9.78 -8.54
C GLY A 301 -2.75 -10.85 -9.49
N LEU A 302 -3.15 -12.10 -9.27
CA LEU A 302 -2.92 -13.29 -10.12
C LEU A 302 -3.61 -13.26 -11.49
N ARG A 303 -4.51 -12.29 -11.72
CA ARG A 303 -5.41 -12.34 -12.87
C ARG A 303 -4.72 -11.73 -14.11
N SER A 304 -4.78 -12.39 -15.26
CA SER A 304 -4.15 -11.96 -16.54
C SER A 304 -4.47 -10.50 -16.95
N GLU A 305 -3.71 -9.91 -17.90
CA GLU A 305 -3.99 -8.55 -18.46
C GLU A 305 -5.47 -8.37 -18.86
N ALA A 306 -6.15 -9.43 -19.30
CA ALA A 306 -7.58 -9.41 -19.66
C ALA A 306 -8.52 -9.06 -18.49
N SER A 307 -8.08 -9.27 -17.25
CA SER A 307 -8.82 -8.94 -16.02
C SER A 307 -8.55 -7.54 -15.48
N CYS A 308 -7.60 -6.79 -16.08
CA CYS A 308 -7.18 -5.49 -15.56
C CYS A 308 -8.34 -4.48 -15.47
N HIS A 309 -9.39 -4.67 -16.27
CA HIS A 309 -10.59 -3.84 -16.31
C HIS A 309 -11.46 -3.90 -15.03
N ASN A 310 -11.27 -4.87 -14.13
CA ASN A 310 -12.06 -4.99 -12.88
C ASN A 310 -11.28 -4.74 -11.58
N ARG A 311 -9.97 -4.46 -11.66
CA ARG A 311 -9.12 -4.21 -10.50
C ARG A 311 -9.40 -2.87 -9.81
N SER A 312 -9.24 -2.83 -8.50
CA SER A 312 -9.46 -1.59 -7.72
C SER A 312 -8.33 -0.56 -7.92
N VAL A 313 -7.12 -1.02 -8.26
CA VAL A 313 -5.91 -0.20 -8.43
C VAL A 313 -5.10 -0.63 -9.65
N HIS A 314 -4.45 0.34 -10.32
CA HIS A 314 -3.56 0.09 -11.46
C HIS A 314 -2.14 0.54 -11.12
N ILE A 315 -1.37 -0.36 -10.53
CA ILE A 315 0.06 -0.18 -10.24
C ILE A 315 0.81 -1.40 -10.77
N GLY A 316 1.95 -1.17 -11.40
CA GLY A 316 2.72 -2.25 -11.97
C GLY A 316 4.04 -1.81 -12.56
N ASP A 317 4.64 -2.74 -13.27
CA ASP A 317 5.90 -2.63 -13.97
C ASP A 317 5.62 -2.57 -15.48
N PHE A 318 6.47 -1.87 -16.21
CA PHE A 318 6.40 -1.83 -17.66
C PHE A 318 7.78 -1.97 -18.26
N VAL A 319 7.81 -2.57 -19.44
CA VAL A 319 8.98 -2.56 -20.32
C VAL A 319 8.57 -2.09 -21.69
N ALA A 320 9.20 -1.02 -22.15
CA ALA A 320 8.96 -0.44 -23.48
C ALA A 320 10.21 -0.59 -24.35
N GLN A 321 10.06 -1.16 -25.55
CA GLN A 321 11.15 -1.28 -26.52
C GLN A 321 11.10 -0.13 -27.51
N ASN A 322 11.99 0.86 -27.38
CA ASN A 322 12.11 1.95 -28.34
C ASN A 322 13.57 2.11 -28.79
N GLY A 323 14.05 1.14 -29.59
CA GLY A 323 15.47 0.98 -29.95
C GLY A 323 16.37 0.49 -28.80
N LYS A 324 15.94 0.70 -27.56
CA LYS A 324 16.49 0.17 -26.30
C LYS A 324 15.32 -0.18 -25.37
N ALA A 325 15.51 -1.19 -24.53
CA ALA A 325 14.58 -1.53 -23.45
C ALA A 325 14.58 -0.43 -22.37
N VAL A 326 13.40 0.12 -22.10
CA VAL A 326 13.13 1.07 -21.01
C VAL A 326 12.29 0.35 -19.97
N TYR A 327 12.83 0.26 -18.75
CA TYR A 327 12.17 -0.38 -17.62
C TYR A 327 11.62 0.69 -16.69
N GLY A 328 10.43 0.44 -16.14
CA GLY A 328 9.87 1.36 -15.17
C GLY A 328 8.65 0.82 -14.45
N LYS A 329 8.08 1.68 -13.62
CA LYS A 329 6.85 1.41 -12.88
C LYS A 329 5.77 2.40 -13.29
N TYR A 330 4.52 1.96 -13.34
CA TYR A 330 3.36 2.80 -13.58
C TYR A 330 2.44 2.83 -12.37
N ARG A 331 1.68 3.92 -12.25
CA ARG A 331 0.59 4.08 -11.30
C ARG A 331 -0.47 4.98 -11.89
N LEU A 332 -1.70 4.49 -11.97
CA LEU A 332 -2.88 5.34 -12.12
C LEU A 332 -3.37 5.77 -10.74
N LYS A 333 -3.59 7.07 -10.53
CA LYS A 333 -4.10 7.60 -9.27
C LYS A 333 -5.53 7.13 -9.04
N THR A 334 -5.77 6.57 -7.86
CA THR A 334 -7.09 6.09 -7.42
C THR A 334 -8.11 7.23 -7.31
N VAL A 335 -9.38 6.94 -7.55
CA VAL A 335 -10.51 7.88 -7.51
C VAL A 335 -10.52 8.73 -6.22
N GLY A 336 -10.44 8.10 -5.05
CA GLY A 336 -10.52 8.83 -3.77
C GLY A 336 -9.36 9.79 -3.56
N SER A 337 -8.12 9.35 -3.82
CA SER A 337 -6.94 10.22 -3.74
C SER A 337 -6.98 11.39 -4.75
N TRP A 338 -7.53 11.16 -5.95
CA TRP A 338 -7.70 12.22 -6.94
C TRP A 338 -8.77 13.22 -6.48
N ALA A 339 -9.95 12.75 -6.09
CA ALA A 339 -11.04 13.58 -5.61
C ALA A 339 -10.64 14.39 -4.37
N ALA A 340 -9.91 13.79 -3.42
CA ALA A 340 -9.40 14.48 -2.23
C ALA A 340 -8.45 15.62 -2.60
N LYS A 341 -7.49 15.41 -3.52
CA LYS A 341 -6.58 16.46 -3.99
C LYS A 341 -7.33 17.61 -4.70
N VAL A 342 -8.37 17.29 -5.48
CA VAL A 342 -9.19 18.30 -6.17
C VAL A 342 -10.03 19.09 -5.16
N HIS A 343 -10.67 18.41 -4.21
CA HIS A 343 -11.43 19.03 -3.12
C HIS A 343 -10.55 19.97 -2.27
N GLU A 344 -9.37 19.51 -1.85
CA GLU A 344 -8.40 20.32 -1.11
C GLU A 344 -8.00 21.57 -1.92
N ALA A 345 -7.77 21.44 -3.22
CA ALA A 345 -7.44 22.58 -4.07
C ALA A 345 -8.62 23.56 -4.22
N HIS A 346 -9.86 23.07 -4.35
CA HIS A 346 -11.06 23.91 -4.38
C HIS A 346 -11.23 24.70 -3.08
N GLN A 347 -10.92 24.10 -1.94
CA GLN A 347 -10.93 24.78 -0.64
C GLN A 347 -9.84 25.86 -0.52
N ASN A 348 -8.80 25.79 -1.34
CA ASN A 348 -7.70 26.75 -1.40
C ASN A 348 -7.81 27.69 -2.63
N ASP A 349 -9.04 28.00 -3.06
CA ASP A 349 -9.36 28.91 -4.17
C ASP A 349 -8.71 28.55 -5.53
N LYS A 350 -8.55 27.25 -5.80
CA LYS A 350 -8.03 26.72 -7.07
C LYS A 350 -9.04 25.79 -7.75
N PRO A 351 -10.17 26.32 -8.28
CA PRO A 351 -11.27 25.53 -8.83
C PRO A 351 -10.91 24.77 -10.13
N GLU A 352 -9.85 25.18 -10.83
CA GLU A 352 -9.39 24.55 -12.07
C GLU A 352 -8.22 23.56 -11.84
N TYR A 353 -7.90 23.27 -10.59
CA TYR A 353 -6.77 22.42 -10.26
C TYR A 353 -6.96 20.99 -10.77
N THR A 354 -5.93 20.46 -11.42
CA THR A 354 -5.86 19.06 -11.79
C THR A 354 -4.49 18.52 -11.37
N PRO A 355 -4.42 17.43 -10.60
CA PRO A 355 -3.14 16.81 -10.29
C PRO A 355 -2.47 16.33 -11.58
N MET A 356 -1.18 16.67 -11.76
CA MET A 356 -0.42 16.19 -12.93
C MET A 356 0.00 14.72 -12.81
N ASP A 357 -0.05 14.16 -11.61
CA ASP A 357 0.33 12.78 -11.30
C ASP A 357 -0.87 11.81 -11.36
N VAL A 358 -1.83 12.04 -12.28
CA VAL A 358 -2.94 11.09 -12.53
C VAL A 358 -2.38 9.81 -13.10
N LEU A 359 -1.64 9.86 -14.20
CA LEU A 359 -0.78 8.77 -14.65
C LEU A 359 0.67 9.08 -14.26
N GLY A 360 1.16 8.38 -13.23
CA GLY A 360 2.55 8.46 -12.79
C GLY A 360 3.38 7.34 -13.41
N LEU A 361 4.48 7.69 -14.06
CA LEU A 361 5.48 6.74 -14.55
C LEU A 361 6.82 7.01 -13.87
N THR A 362 7.55 5.96 -13.52
CA THR A 362 8.91 6.04 -12.99
C THR A 362 9.82 5.17 -13.85
N VAL A 363 10.63 5.79 -14.69
CA VAL A 363 11.68 5.14 -15.48
C VAL A 363 12.90 4.93 -14.57
N ILE A 364 13.41 3.70 -14.57
CA ILE A 364 14.52 3.28 -13.72
C ILE A 364 15.73 2.99 -14.60
N SER A 365 16.80 3.76 -14.42
CA SER A 365 18.06 3.61 -15.17
C SER A 365 19.19 3.12 -14.27
N LYS A 366 20.17 2.43 -14.84
CA LYS A 366 21.28 1.81 -14.08
C LYS A 366 22.10 2.79 -13.22
N ASN A 367 22.33 4.01 -13.70
CA ASN A 367 23.13 5.02 -13.00
C ASN A 367 22.79 6.43 -13.51
N VAL A 368 23.34 7.46 -12.85
CA VAL A 368 23.06 8.86 -13.15
C VAL A 368 23.36 9.23 -14.61
N LYS A 369 24.44 8.71 -15.20
CA LYS A 369 24.79 9.00 -16.59
C LYS A 369 23.79 8.39 -17.58
N ALA A 370 23.34 7.16 -17.33
CA ALA A 370 22.30 6.52 -18.13
C ALA A 370 20.96 7.25 -17.97
N GLN A 371 20.60 7.59 -16.73
CA GLN A 371 19.39 8.33 -16.39
C GLN A 371 19.32 9.69 -17.09
N ALA A 372 20.40 10.48 -17.06
CA ALA A 372 20.48 11.78 -17.72
C ALA A 372 20.26 11.65 -19.24
N ARG A 373 20.91 10.66 -19.87
CA ARG A 373 20.75 10.35 -21.30
C ARG A 373 19.32 9.98 -21.64
N ASP A 374 18.74 9.04 -20.88
CA ASP A 374 17.38 8.54 -21.10
C ASP A 374 16.36 9.68 -20.92
N PHE A 375 16.55 10.56 -19.93
CA PHE A 375 15.69 11.71 -19.69
C PHE A 375 15.75 12.75 -20.81
N VAL A 376 16.95 13.18 -21.23
CA VAL A 376 17.10 14.18 -22.29
C VAL A 376 16.62 13.62 -23.63
N GLU A 377 16.87 12.34 -23.91
CA GLU A 377 16.33 11.67 -25.10
C GLU A 377 14.80 11.63 -25.10
N PHE A 378 14.18 11.33 -23.96
CA PHE A 378 12.73 11.36 -23.81
C PHE A 378 12.16 12.77 -24.07
N LEU A 379 12.78 13.81 -23.52
CA LEU A 379 12.36 15.20 -23.78
C LEU A 379 12.44 15.54 -25.28
N GLN A 380 13.57 15.27 -25.93
CA GLN A 380 13.78 15.64 -27.32
C GLN A 380 12.91 14.83 -28.29
N ARG A 381 12.81 13.51 -28.10
CA ARG A 381 12.16 12.62 -29.07
C ARG A 381 10.69 12.35 -28.79
N ARG A 382 10.27 12.45 -27.52
CA ARG A 382 8.89 12.16 -27.12
C ARG A 382 8.12 13.43 -26.81
N ILE A 383 8.68 14.34 -26.01
CA ILE A 383 7.98 15.57 -25.65
C ILE A 383 8.00 16.57 -26.82
N ASP A 384 9.17 16.97 -27.31
CA ASP A 384 9.27 18.07 -28.28
C ASP A 384 8.77 17.71 -29.69
N MET A 385 8.77 16.42 -30.03
CA MET A 385 8.33 15.93 -31.35
C MET A 385 6.88 15.44 -31.39
N ASN A 386 6.18 15.32 -30.24
CA ASN A 386 4.82 14.81 -30.21
C ASN A 386 3.80 15.92 -29.92
N PRO A 387 3.00 16.37 -30.91
CA PRO A 387 2.03 17.43 -30.70
C PRO A 387 0.91 17.06 -29.73
N ALA A 388 0.71 15.76 -29.44
CA ALA A 388 -0.27 15.30 -28.45
C ALA A 388 0.18 15.56 -27.00
N PHE A 389 1.43 15.95 -26.76
CA PHE A 389 1.95 16.22 -25.42
C PHE A 389 2.11 17.71 -25.17
N GLN A 390 1.25 18.25 -24.32
CA GLN A 390 1.26 19.65 -23.94
C GLN A 390 1.93 19.79 -22.57
N LEU A 391 3.15 20.33 -22.53
CA LEU A 391 3.84 20.57 -21.26
C LEU A 391 2.99 21.44 -20.34
N LYS A 392 2.76 20.95 -19.13
CA LYS A 392 1.94 21.64 -18.12
C LYS A 392 2.59 21.47 -16.77
N LYS A 393 2.97 22.58 -16.13
CA LYS A 393 3.62 22.56 -14.83
C LYS A 393 2.65 22.13 -13.73
N ALA A 394 3.17 21.40 -12.75
CA ALA A 394 2.46 21.19 -11.50
C ALA A 394 2.32 22.53 -10.74
N ALA A 395 1.25 22.70 -9.96
CA ALA A 395 0.94 23.98 -9.29
C ALA A 395 2.06 24.47 -8.33
N SER A 396 2.84 23.57 -7.77
CA SER A 396 3.95 23.86 -6.85
C SER A 396 5.30 24.04 -7.54
N LYS A 397 5.33 24.08 -8.88
CA LYS A 397 6.55 24.10 -9.70
C LYS A 397 6.62 25.35 -10.58
N SER A 398 7.83 25.81 -10.84
CA SER A 398 8.06 26.92 -11.76
C SER A 398 8.09 26.45 -13.21
N SER A 399 8.48 25.19 -13.45
CA SER A 399 8.49 24.55 -14.77
C SER A 399 7.78 23.19 -14.80
N ALA A 400 7.38 22.76 -16.00
CA ALA A 400 6.93 21.41 -16.30
C ALA A 400 8.10 20.40 -16.32
N ILE A 401 9.34 20.86 -16.53
CA ILE A 401 10.55 20.03 -16.55
C ILE A 401 11.38 20.39 -15.33
N CYS A 402 11.60 19.44 -14.43
CA CYS A 402 12.27 19.67 -13.15
C CYS A 402 13.42 18.66 -12.94
N VAL A 403 14.56 19.15 -12.45
CA VAL A 403 15.71 18.32 -12.06
C VAL A 403 16.09 18.67 -10.64
N HIS A 404 15.93 17.72 -9.73
CA HIS A 404 16.19 17.89 -8.30
C HIS A 404 17.26 16.90 -7.86
N GLY A 405 18.23 17.35 -7.06
CA GLY A 405 19.19 16.44 -6.46
C GLY A 405 20.46 17.15 -6.00
N THR A 406 21.54 16.38 -5.85
CA THR A 406 22.85 16.93 -5.48
C THR A 406 23.44 17.83 -6.56
N VAL A 407 24.44 18.64 -6.19
CA VAL A 407 25.21 19.45 -7.15
C VAL A 407 25.73 18.59 -8.31
N ASP A 408 26.31 17.42 -8.01
CA ASP A 408 26.87 16.53 -9.02
C ASP A 408 25.79 15.95 -9.95
N TYR A 409 24.65 15.56 -9.38
CA TYR A 409 23.50 15.06 -10.14
C TYR A 409 22.96 16.11 -11.10
N VAL A 410 22.64 17.31 -10.57
CA VAL A 410 22.10 18.43 -11.35
C VAL A 410 23.08 18.87 -12.44
N THR A 411 24.37 18.98 -12.12
CA THR A 411 25.42 19.31 -13.09
C THR A 411 25.52 18.27 -14.19
N THR A 412 25.42 16.98 -13.84
CA THR A 412 25.49 15.89 -14.82
C THR A 412 24.32 15.94 -15.82
N VAL A 413 23.10 16.13 -15.33
CA VAL A 413 21.90 16.23 -16.18
C VAL A 413 21.96 17.48 -17.06
N ARG A 414 22.34 18.63 -16.48
CA ARG A 414 22.48 19.89 -17.22
C ARG A 414 23.52 19.77 -18.35
N ARG A 415 24.68 19.19 -18.08
CA ARG A 415 25.71 18.99 -19.10
C ARG A 415 25.23 18.09 -20.23
N GLU A 416 24.46 17.04 -19.94
CA GLU A 416 23.88 16.19 -20.99
C GLU A 416 22.85 16.97 -21.83
N MET A 417 22.03 17.83 -21.21
CA MET A 417 21.12 18.74 -21.93
C MET A 417 21.89 19.66 -22.87
N GLU A 418 22.91 20.37 -22.37
CA GLU A 418 23.75 21.29 -23.14
C GLU A 418 24.45 20.58 -24.30
N GLN A 419 25.02 19.40 -24.06
CA GLN A 419 25.70 18.59 -25.08
C GLN A 419 24.76 18.14 -26.21
N ARG A 420 23.49 17.94 -25.89
CA ARG A 420 22.46 17.58 -26.89
C ARG A 420 21.72 18.78 -27.45
N GLY A 421 22.12 20.00 -27.10
CA GLY A 421 21.48 21.24 -27.55
C GLY A 421 20.06 21.43 -27.03
N PHE A 422 19.72 20.84 -25.88
CA PHE A 422 18.43 21.06 -25.23
C PHE A 422 18.43 22.38 -24.47
N ASP A 423 17.37 23.17 -24.64
CA ASP A 423 17.20 24.47 -23.99
C ASP A 423 16.94 24.32 -22.48
N THR A 424 17.97 24.62 -21.69
CA THR A 424 17.92 24.52 -20.22
C THR A 424 17.08 25.61 -19.55
N GLU A 425 16.75 26.71 -20.24
CA GLU A 425 15.89 27.77 -19.68
C GLU A 425 14.46 27.28 -19.46
N ARG A 426 14.06 26.21 -20.17
CA ARG A 426 12.79 25.51 -19.97
C ARG A 426 12.74 24.70 -18.68
N CYS A 427 13.83 24.57 -17.92
CA CYS A 427 13.93 23.66 -16.78
C CYS A 427 13.99 24.39 -15.42
N GLU A 428 13.34 23.81 -14.42
CA GLU A 428 13.58 24.12 -13.00
C GLU A 428 14.70 23.21 -12.48
N PHE A 429 15.82 23.80 -12.05
CA PHE A 429 16.90 23.07 -11.38
C PHE A 429 16.92 23.38 -9.89
N VAL A 430 16.73 22.36 -9.06
CA VAL A 430 16.75 22.49 -7.59
C VAL A 430 17.93 21.70 -7.05
N VAL A 431 18.97 22.43 -6.66
CA VAL A 431 20.15 21.86 -6.01
C VAL A 431 19.87 21.70 -4.53
N GLN A 432 20.07 20.49 -4.02
CA GLN A 432 20.07 20.15 -2.60
C GLN A 432 21.51 20.26 -2.09
N ASP A 433 21.88 21.46 -1.63
CA ASP A 433 23.19 21.76 -1.04
C ASP A 433 23.39 21.10 0.34
N ALA A 434 24.59 21.22 0.92
CA ALA A 434 24.90 20.57 2.20
C ALA A 434 24.04 21.09 3.36
N GLU A 435 23.69 22.38 3.34
CA GLU A 435 22.89 23.04 4.38
C GLU A 435 21.41 22.61 4.30
N SER A 436 20.81 22.61 3.10
CA SER A 436 19.45 22.10 2.87
C SER A 436 19.34 20.60 3.18
N VAL A 437 20.44 19.86 3.08
CA VAL A 437 20.51 18.43 3.39
C VAL A 437 20.73 18.18 4.88
N GLN A 438 21.48 19.04 5.59
CA GLN A 438 21.45 19.06 7.04
C GLN A 438 20.02 19.35 7.52
N GLN A 439 19.36 20.36 6.96
CA GLN A 439 18.01 20.76 7.33
C GLN A 439 16.91 19.73 7.03
N ARG A 440 17.06 18.97 5.94
CA ARG A 440 16.04 18.00 5.48
C ARG A 440 16.43 16.55 5.74
N GLY A 441 17.65 16.29 6.17
CA GLY A 441 18.23 14.96 6.41
C GLY A 441 18.41 14.07 5.15
N GLN A 442 18.01 14.53 3.95
CA GLN A 442 17.76 13.65 2.80
C GLN A 442 18.13 14.30 1.45
N LYS A 443 18.76 13.51 0.56
CA LYS A 443 19.09 13.90 -0.83
C LYS A 443 18.32 13.05 -1.85
N TYR A 444 17.10 13.46 -2.22
CA TYR A 444 16.31 12.75 -3.24
C TYR A 444 16.66 13.25 -4.64
N GLN A 445 17.11 12.35 -5.51
CA GLN A 445 17.56 12.65 -6.87
C GLN A 445 16.52 12.23 -7.91
N VAL A 446 15.97 13.19 -8.65
CA VAL A 446 14.96 12.89 -9.66
C VAL A 446 15.00 13.91 -10.78
N SER A 447 14.88 13.44 -12.01
CA SER A 447 14.49 14.29 -13.15
C SER A 447 13.07 13.94 -13.52
N LYS A 448 12.23 14.93 -13.74
CA LYS A 448 10.83 14.69 -14.05
C LYS A 448 10.26 15.68 -15.02
N THR A 449 9.24 15.24 -15.74
CA THR A 449 8.47 16.08 -16.65
C THR A 449 6.97 15.83 -16.44
N THR A 450 6.17 16.88 -16.55
CA THR A 450 4.71 16.83 -16.47
C THR A 450 4.07 17.39 -17.73
N PHE A 451 3.07 16.70 -18.26
CA PHE A 451 2.36 17.10 -19.47
C PHE A 451 0.92 16.61 -19.45
N LEU A 452 0.06 17.29 -20.21
CA LEU A 452 -1.24 16.79 -20.59
C LEU A 452 -1.09 16.00 -21.89
N MET A 453 -1.56 14.76 -21.89
CA MET A 453 -1.57 13.91 -23.08
C MET A 453 -2.95 13.92 -23.70
N ASP A 454 -3.04 14.45 -24.91
CA ASP A 454 -4.23 14.31 -25.75
C ASP A 454 -4.31 12.86 -26.25
N TYR A 455 -5.43 12.20 -26.03
CA TYR A 455 -5.64 10.80 -26.44
C TYR A 455 -7.01 10.65 -27.10
N PRO A 456 -7.11 9.98 -28.27
CA PRO A 456 -8.38 9.78 -28.97
C PRO A 456 -9.45 9.15 -28.06
N GLY A 457 -10.60 9.81 -27.93
CA GLY A 457 -11.71 9.36 -27.07
C GLY A 457 -11.66 9.87 -25.63
N LEU A 458 -10.68 10.70 -25.25
CA LEU A 458 -10.61 11.37 -23.95
C LEU A 458 -10.67 12.90 -24.10
N ASP A 459 -11.80 13.50 -23.73
CA ASP A 459 -12.08 14.93 -23.97
C ASP A 459 -11.20 15.89 -23.14
N LYS A 460 -10.69 15.45 -21.98
CA LYS A 460 -9.94 16.29 -21.03
C LYS A 460 -8.43 16.06 -21.05
N GLY A 461 -7.95 15.19 -21.93
CA GLY A 461 -6.57 14.67 -21.90
C GLY A 461 -6.24 13.90 -20.62
N VAL A 462 -5.07 13.27 -20.58
CA VAL A 462 -4.58 12.54 -19.40
C VAL A 462 -3.42 13.33 -18.78
N PRO A 463 -3.52 13.79 -17.52
CA PRO A 463 -2.39 14.38 -16.83
C PRO A 463 -1.33 13.31 -16.51
N VAL A 464 -0.11 13.53 -16.99
CA VAL A 464 1.01 12.59 -16.84
C VAL A 464 2.17 13.23 -16.10
N GLU A 465 2.76 12.49 -15.16
CA GLU A 465 4.09 12.77 -14.61
C GLU A 465 5.02 11.59 -14.94
N VAL A 466 6.13 11.88 -15.60
CA VAL A 466 7.19 10.88 -15.85
C VAL A 466 8.42 11.28 -15.04
N GLN A 467 8.80 10.42 -14.10
CA GLN A 467 10.00 10.54 -13.29
C GLN A 467 11.09 9.62 -13.82
N PHE A 468 12.33 10.07 -13.78
CA PHE A 468 13.52 9.32 -14.14
C PHE A 468 14.43 9.26 -12.92
N VAL A 469 14.68 8.06 -12.42
CA VAL A 469 15.51 7.79 -11.24
C VAL A 469 16.53 6.71 -11.55
N THR A 470 17.53 6.57 -10.69
CA THR A 470 18.46 5.43 -10.79
C THR A 470 17.93 4.22 -10.01
N GLU A 471 18.44 3.02 -10.31
CA GLU A 471 18.19 1.83 -9.48
C GLU A 471 18.56 2.06 -8.01
N ASP A 472 19.70 2.71 -7.76
CA ASP A 472 20.17 3.07 -6.42
C ASP A 472 19.20 4.00 -5.70
N GLU A 473 18.76 5.05 -6.39
CA GLU A 473 17.79 6.00 -5.87
C GLU A 473 16.41 5.37 -5.66
N ARG A 474 16.01 4.44 -6.53
CA ARG A 474 14.77 3.70 -6.35
C ARG A 474 14.82 2.82 -5.11
N ARG A 475 15.96 2.18 -4.82
CA ARG A 475 16.17 1.43 -3.59
C ARG A 475 16.12 2.36 -2.37
N ARG A 476 16.83 3.49 -2.41
CA ARG A 476 16.88 4.49 -1.34
C ARG A 476 15.50 5.10 -1.04
N SER A 477 14.68 5.36 -2.05
CA SER A 477 13.32 5.89 -1.88
C SER A 477 12.26 4.90 -1.39
N ARG A 478 12.59 3.60 -1.32
CA ARG A 478 11.70 2.59 -0.71
C ARG A 478 12.10 2.25 0.72
N THR A 479 13.39 2.05 0.97
CA THR A 479 13.89 1.51 2.25
C THR A 479 15.07 2.28 2.83
N GLY A 480 15.59 3.27 2.11
CA GLY A 480 16.68 4.10 2.56
C GLY A 480 16.19 5.39 3.19
N GLU A 481 17.15 6.28 3.42
CA GLU A 481 16.96 7.50 4.17
C GLU A 481 16.03 8.48 3.48
N VAL A 482 15.82 8.35 2.16
CA VAL A 482 14.90 9.20 1.37
C VAL A 482 13.52 8.56 1.16
N ALA A 483 13.19 7.53 1.93
CA ALA A 483 11.88 6.89 1.84
C ALA A 483 10.76 7.89 2.18
N HIS A 484 9.71 7.87 1.36
CA HIS A 484 8.61 8.83 1.46
C HIS A 484 7.93 8.83 2.84
N ILE A 485 7.83 7.66 3.49
CA ILE A 485 7.27 7.52 4.83
C ILE A 485 8.10 8.23 5.91
N ILE A 486 9.44 8.23 5.76
CA ILE A 486 10.36 8.93 6.68
C ILE A 486 10.15 10.44 6.57
N TYR A 487 10.11 10.95 5.34
CA TYR A 487 9.85 12.36 5.09
C TYR A 487 8.49 12.79 5.68
N LYS A 488 7.44 11.97 5.47
CA LYS A 488 6.11 12.24 6.02
C LYS A 488 6.14 12.29 7.55
N TYR A 489 6.81 11.34 8.20
CA TYR A 489 6.95 11.28 9.64
C TYR A 489 7.65 12.52 10.23
N ILE A 490 8.81 12.88 9.68
CA ILE A 490 9.56 14.07 10.11
C ILE A 490 8.70 15.33 9.98
N ARG A 491 8.01 15.50 8.84
CA ARG A 491 7.13 16.66 8.60
C ARG A 491 5.98 16.73 9.62
N GLN A 492 5.45 15.58 10.05
CA GLN A 492 4.41 15.52 11.07
C GLN A 492 4.96 15.91 12.44
N LEU A 493 6.15 15.43 12.81
CA LEU A 493 6.82 15.83 14.05
C LEU A 493 7.10 17.33 14.09
N GLU A 494 7.61 17.91 12.99
CA GLU A 494 7.92 19.35 12.88
C GLU A 494 6.72 20.27 13.13
N ARG A 495 5.50 19.79 12.86
CA ARG A 495 4.26 20.54 13.14
C ARG A 495 3.88 20.53 14.61
N GLN A 496 4.31 19.53 15.35
CA GLN A 496 4.04 19.40 16.79
C GLN A 496 5.13 20.08 17.62
N ARG A 497 6.38 19.93 17.21
CA ARG A 497 7.55 20.50 17.88
C ARG A 497 8.68 20.76 16.87
N PRO A 498 9.57 21.74 17.12
CA PRO A 498 10.81 21.84 16.36
C PRO A 498 11.60 20.52 16.47
N VAL A 499 12.07 20.00 15.34
CA VAL A 499 12.94 18.82 15.27
C VAL A 499 14.30 19.28 14.76
N SER A 500 15.37 18.97 15.51
CA SER A 500 16.73 19.37 15.11
C SER A 500 17.19 18.57 13.90
N ASP A 501 18.18 19.09 13.18
CA ASP A 501 18.76 18.42 12.01
C ASP A 501 19.46 17.10 12.38
N GLU A 502 20.06 17.04 13.57
CA GLU A 502 20.65 15.82 14.14
C GLU A 502 19.57 14.76 14.39
N ASP A 503 18.43 15.16 14.98
CA ASP A 503 17.29 14.25 15.21
C ASP A 503 16.71 13.73 13.89
N LYS A 504 16.54 14.60 12.88
CA LYS A 504 16.05 14.19 11.55
C LYS A 504 16.95 13.12 10.95
N HIS A 505 18.27 13.29 11.08
CA HIS A 505 19.23 12.32 10.57
C HIS A 505 19.16 10.99 11.33
N ALA A 506 19.10 11.04 12.67
CA ALA A 506 18.98 9.86 13.50
C ALA A 506 17.67 9.08 13.23
N ILE A 507 16.55 9.78 13.07
CA ILE A 507 15.26 9.23 12.68
C ILE A 507 15.38 8.54 11.31
N ALA A 508 15.93 9.23 10.31
CA ALA A 508 16.06 8.66 8.97
C ALA A 508 16.94 7.40 8.95
N GLN A 509 18.05 7.37 9.70
CA GLN A 509 18.90 6.18 9.81
C GLN A 509 18.18 5.01 10.47
N THR A 510 17.54 5.25 11.62
CA THR A 510 16.84 4.22 12.40
C THR A 510 15.68 3.63 11.60
N MET A 511 14.85 4.48 11.01
CA MET A 511 13.73 4.04 10.17
C MET A 511 14.20 3.31 8.90
N SER A 512 15.33 3.69 8.31
CA SER A 512 15.88 2.98 7.15
C SER A 512 16.31 1.55 7.50
N GLN A 513 16.91 1.34 8.67
CA GLN A 513 17.29 -0.01 9.12
C GLN A 513 16.05 -0.87 9.33
N LEU A 514 15.05 -0.31 10.00
CA LEU A 514 13.76 -0.93 10.22
C LEU A 514 13.05 -1.30 8.90
N LEU A 515 12.96 -0.37 7.95
CA LEU A 515 12.32 -0.61 6.66
C LEU A 515 12.98 -1.78 5.90
N LYS A 516 14.30 -1.89 5.98
CA LYS A 516 15.04 -3.03 5.39
C LYS A 516 14.69 -4.35 6.07
N GLN A 517 14.61 -4.38 7.40
CA GLN A 517 14.23 -5.59 8.15
C GLN A 517 12.81 -6.04 7.81
N ILE A 518 11.86 -5.09 7.72
CA ILE A 518 10.48 -5.38 7.35
C ILE A 518 10.40 -5.94 5.92
N HIS A 519 11.11 -5.32 4.98
CA HIS A 519 11.17 -5.81 3.60
C HIS A 519 11.79 -7.21 3.51
N GLN A 520 12.85 -7.49 4.26
CA GLN A 520 13.45 -8.82 4.32
C GLN A 520 12.44 -9.86 4.83
N ARG A 521 11.76 -9.59 5.94
CA ARG A 521 10.74 -10.49 6.50
C ARG A 521 9.59 -10.75 5.54
N ARG A 522 9.10 -9.72 4.85
CA ARG A 522 8.09 -9.91 3.79
C ARG A 522 8.58 -10.85 2.68
N ASP A 523 9.84 -10.74 2.27
CA ASP A 523 10.36 -11.60 1.20
C ASP A 523 10.44 -13.07 1.65
N TYR A 524 10.62 -13.35 2.95
CA TYR A 524 10.54 -14.70 3.54
C TYR A 524 9.11 -15.23 3.71
N ALA A 525 8.13 -14.38 4.01
CA ALA A 525 6.71 -14.72 4.18
C ALA A 525 6.07 -15.48 2.98
N SER A 526 6.75 -15.51 1.84
CA SER A 526 6.23 -16.02 0.58
C SER A 526 6.52 -17.50 0.28
N HIS A 527 7.27 -18.23 1.12
CA HIS A 527 7.76 -19.57 0.73
C HIS A 527 7.62 -20.70 1.77
N ASP A 528 7.39 -20.42 3.06
CA ASP A 528 7.33 -21.45 4.10
C ASP A 528 6.19 -21.21 5.11
N LEU A 529 5.79 -22.25 5.85
CA LEU A 529 4.86 -22.17 6.99
C LEU A 529 5.55 -21.64 8.27
N GLU A 530 6.65 -20.91 8.11
CA GLU A 530 7.34 -20.27 9.22
C GLU A 530 6.49 -19.12 9.76
N VAL A 531 6.46 -19.01 11.09
CA VAL A 531 5.74 -17.95 11.80
C VAL A 531 6.73 -17.16 12.63
N ASN A 532 6.38 -15.91 12.91
CA ASN A 532 7.15 -15.07 13.82
C ASN A 532 7.23 -15.77 15.20
N GLU A 533 8.42 -16.18 15.63
CA GLU A 533 8.59 -16.82 16.93
C GLU A 533 8.05 -15.97 18.09
N ARG A 534 8.07 -14.64 17.95
CA ARG A 534 7.54 -13.71 18.96
C ARG A 534 6.01 -13.70 19.04
N SER A 535 5.30 -14.27 18.05
CA SER A 535 3.84 -14.46 18.10
C SER A 535 3.43 -15.77 18.79
N THR A 536 4.39 -16.66 19.09
CA THR A 536 4.15 -17.97 19.72
C THR A 536 3.30 -17.90 20.99
N PRO A 537 3.54 -16.97 21.94
CA PRO A 537 2.72 -16.89 23.15
C PRO A 537 1.23 -16.62 22.88
N ALA A 538 0.92 -15.82 21.85
CA ALA A 538 -0.47 -15.54 21.48
C ALA A 538 -1.15 -16.76 20.85
N ARG A 539 -0.43 -17.50 19.99
CA ARG A 539 -0.89 -18.78 19.45
C ARG A 539 -1.20 -19.77 20.57
N ASP A 540 -0.28 -19.94 21.50
CA ASP A 540 -0.41 -20.93 22.57
C ASP A 540 -1.60 -20.59 23.47
N ALA A 541 -1.84 -19.31 23.77
CA ALA A 541 -3.04 -18.88 24.50
C ALA A 541 -4.35 -19.19 23.77
N LEU A 542 -4.40 -19.02 22.43
CA LEU A 542 -5.56 -19.39 21.62
C LEU A 542 -5.82 -20.90 21.66
N LEU A 543 -4.76 -21.71 21.51
CA LEU A 543 -4.87 -23.18 21.53
C LEU A 543 -5.23 -23.71 22.92
N GLU A 544 -4.72 -23.11 23.99
CA GLU A 544 -5.11 -23.41 25.37
C GLU A 544 -6.59 -23.09 25.62
N ASP A 545 -7.10 -21.96 25.11
CA ASP A 545 -8.51 -21.61 25.22
C ASP A 545 -9.41 -22.60 24.46
N LEU A 546 -8.98 -23.04 23.27
CA LEU A 546 -9.67 -24.08 22.51
C LEU A 546 -9.65 -25.44 23.24
N TYR A 547 -8.51 -25.82 23.81
CA TYR A 547 -8.39 -27.04 24.60
C TYR A 547 -9.29 -27.00 25.84
N HIS A 548 -9.33 -25.87 26.56
CA HIS A 548 -10.20 -25.67 27.70
C HIS A 548 -11.68 -25.79 27.30
N PHE A 549 -12.08 -25.14 26.20
CA PHE A 549 -13.43 -25.24 25.65
C PHE A 549 -13.83 -26.69 25.38
N LEU A 550 -12.97 -27.47 24.71
CA LEU A 550 -13.19 -28.89 24.43
C LEU A 550 -13.35 -29.74 25.70
N CYS A 551 -12.56 -29.47 26.73
CA CYS A 551 -12.53 -30.29 27.95
C CYS A 551 -13.63 -29.93 28.96
N HIS A 552 -14.10 -28.69 28.97
CA HIS A 552 -14.90 -28.15 30.07
C HIS A 552 -16.17 -27.41 29.67
N GLU A 553 -16.27 -26.90 28.44
CA GLU A 553 -17.45 -26.16 27.96
C GLU A 553 -18.34 -27.00 27.03
N LEU A 554 -17.79 -28.04 26.37
CA LEU A 554 -18.54 -29.00 25.54
C LEU A 554 -18.93 -30.30 26.26
N ALA A 555 -18.19 -30.67 27.31
CA ALA A 555 -18.45 -31.86 28.12
C ALA A 555 -19.59 -31.62 29.12
#